data_AF-A0A1E4ZY32-F1
#
_entry.id   AF-A0A1E4ZY32-F1
#
_cell.length_a   1.000
_cell.length_b   1.000
_cell.length_c   1.000
_cell.angle_alpha   90.00
_cell.angle_beta   90.00
_cell.angle_gamma   90.00
#
_symmetry.space_group_name_H-M   'P 1'
#
loop_
_entity.id
_entity.type
_entity.pdbx_description
1 polymer ?
#
loop_
_entity_poly.entity_id
_entity_poly.type
_entity_poly.pdbx_seq_one_letter_code
_entity_poly.pdbx_strand_id
1 'polypeptide(L)'
;MDTKELTYLNTLAISCLATGLVDEAQPAFELLATSAPDHSAGPVGLASVELARGNYDAACEILQQRADKLGVDKVLARKILKNALIATHRSNDADELHDRLAELNAANDDNEYLQQSHKFFGTGDPRLL
;
A
#
# COMPACT_ATOMS: atom_id res chain seq x y z
N MET A 1 16.58 -12.68 -10.66
CA MET A 1 15.29 -13.27 -11.08
C MET A 1 14.97 -12.78 -12.48
N ASP A 2 14.49 -13.66 -13.36
CA ASP A 2 14.06 -13.25 -14.70
C ASP A 2 12.56 -12.87 -14.75
N THR A 3 12.12 -12.27 -15.84
CA THR A 3 10.75 -11.77 -16.00
C THR A 3 9.69 -12.88 -15.99
N LYS A 4 10.06 -14.10 -16.41
CA LYS A 4 9.13 -15.24 -16.41
C LYS A 4 8.93 -15.76 -15.00
N GLU A 5 10.00 -15.83 -14.22
CA GLU A 5 9.98 -16.23 -12.81
C GLU A 5 9.18 -15.24 -11.96
N LEU A 6 9.34 -13.93 -12.20
CA LEU A 6 8.49 -12.88 -11.60
C LEU A 6 7.01 -13.08 -11.92
N THR A 7 6.68 -13.34 -13.18
CA THR A 7 5.30 -13.52 -13.63
C THR A 7 4.70 -14.80 -13.05
N TYR A 8 5.47 -15.87 -12.99
CA TYR A 8 5.07 -17.15 -12.42
C TYR A 8 4.74 -17.04 -10.93
N LEU A 9 5.66 -16.46 -10.14
CA LEU A 9 5.45 -16.26 -8.70
C LEU A 9 4.23 -15.37 -8.44
N ASN A 10 4.07 -14.30 -9.22
CA ASN A 10 2.91 -13.41 -9.07
C ASN A 10 1.60 -14.14 -9.37
N THR A 11 1.55 -14.93 -10.45
CA THR A 11 0.35 -15.68 -10.83
C THR A 11 0.01 -16.75 -9.79
N LEU A 12 1.01 -17.48 -9.30
CA LEU A 12 0.83 -18.49 -8.25
C LEU A 12 0.27 -17.86 -6.96
N ALA A 13 0.90 -16.79 -6.49
CA ALA A 13 0.50 -16.12 -5.25
C ALA A 13 -0.92 -15.54 -5.33
N ILE A 14 -1.30 -14.94 -6.46
CA ILE A 14 -2.66 -14.47 -6.72
C ILE A 14 -3.65 -15.65 -6.71
N SER A 15 -3.28 -16.77 -7.33
CA SER A 15 -4.13 -17.97 -7.34
C SER A 15 -4.36 -18.50 -5.93
N CYS A 16 -3.31 -18.55 -5.09
CA CYS A 16 -3.43 -18.95 -3.69
C CYS A 16 -4.39 -18.03 -2.91
N LEU A 17 -4.26 -16.70 -3.06
CA LEU A 17 -5.20 -15.76 -2.45
C LEU A 17 -6.64 -15.98 -2.93
N ALA A 18 -6.85 -16.18 -4.22
CA ALA A 18 -8.18 -16.41 -4.80
C ALA A 18 -8.84 -17.70 -4.28
N THR A 19 -8.05 -18.69 -3.87
CA THR A 19 -8.55 -19.94 -3.27
C THR A 19 -8.56 -19.91 -1.73
N GLY A 20 -8.29 -18.76 -1.11
CA GLY A 20 -8.25 -18.62 0.36
C GLY A 20 -7.02 -19.19 1.04
N LEU A 21 -6.01 -19.60 0.27
CA LEU A 21 -4.71 -20.11 0.73
C LEU A 21 -3.78 -18.92 1.03
N VAL A 22 -4.16 -18.15 2.05
CA VAL A 22 -3.53 -16.86 2.36
C VAL A 22 -2.09 -17.04 2.84
N ASP A 23 -1.83 -18.07 3.64
CA ASP A 23 -0.50 -18.34 4.18
C ASP A 23 0.46 -18.85 3.11
N GLU A 24 -0.05 -19.61 2.14
CA GLU A 24 0.71 -20.11 0.99
C GLU A 24 1.06 -19.00 -0.02
N ALA A 25 0.27 -17.93 -0.08
CA ALA A 25 0.52 -16.79 -0.96
C ALA A 25 1.66 -15.89 -0.47
N GLN A 26 1.82 -15.75 0.85
CA GLN A 26 2.78 -14.85 1.47
C GLN A 26 4.24 -15.04 1.01
N PRO A 27 4.85 -16.24 1.06
CA PRO A 27 6.27 -16.40 0.73
C PRO A 27 6.61 -16.02 -0.72
N ALA A 28 5.68 -16.21 -1.64
CA ALA A 28 5.86 -15.80 -3.02
C ALA A 28 5.89 -14.27 -3.16
N PHE A 29 5.04 -13.55 -2.43
CA PHE A 29 5.06 -12.08 -2.41
C PHE A 29 6.27 -11.50 -1.67
N GLU A 30 6.74 -12.14 -0.59
CA GLU A 30 7.99 -11.77 0.08
C GLU A 30 9.18 -11.90 -0.87
N LEU A 31 9.24 -13.00 -1.62
CA LEU A 31 10.28 -13.23 -2.61
C LEU A 31 10.21 -12.19 -3.75
N LEU A 32 9.01 -11.84 -4.21
CA LEU A 32 8.81 -10.76 -5.20
C LEU A 32 9.26 -9.39 -4.67
N ALA A 33 8.94 -9.07 -3.42
CA ALA A 33 9.31 -7.80 -2.80
C ALA A 33 10.84 -7.67 -2.62
N THR A 34 11.51 -8.78 -2.32
CA THR A 34 12.96 -8.83 -2.13
C THR A 34 13.73 -8.88 -3.45
N SER A 35 13.22 -9.65 -4.43
CA SER A 35 13.93 -9.90 -5.70
C SER A 35 13.67 -8.83 -6.76
N ALA A 36 12.56 -8.11 -6.66
CA ALA A 36 12.26 -6.95 -7.51
C ALA A 36 11.72 -5.79 -6.66
N PRO A 37 12.59 -5.12 -5.88
CA PRO A 37 12.20 -4.05 -4.97
C PRO A 37 11.65 -2.81 -5.66
N ASP A 38 11.66 -2.70 -6.99
CA ASP A 38 11.05 -1.60 -7.75
C ASP A 38 9.72 -2.01 -8.41
N HIS A 39 9.41 -3.31 -8.40
CA HIS A 39 8.15 -3.83 -8.91
C HIS A 39 7.06 -3.71 -7.84
N SER A 40 5.85 -3.34 -8.24
CA SER A 40 4.70 -3.24 -7.33
C SER A 40 4.17 -4.59 -6.81
N ALA A 41 4.46 -5.72 -7.47
CA ALA A 41 3.76 -6.98 -7.24
C ALA A 41 3.98 -7.56 -5.84
N GLY A 42 5.22 -7.50 -5.33
CA GLY A 42 5.54 -7.98 -3.98
C GLY A 42 4.79 -7.20 -2.89
N PRO A 43 5.00 -5.88 -2.76
CA PRO A 43 4.33 -5.07 -1.74
C PRO A 43 2.80 -5.09 -1.85
N VAL A 44 2.26 -5.05 -3.08
CA VAL A 44 0.81 -5.15 -3.32
C VAL A 44 0.26 -6.50 -2.87
N GLY A 45 0.98 -7.58 -3.17
CA GLY A 45 0.59 -8.91 -2.75
C GLY A 45 0.66 -9.12 -1.24
N LEU A 46 1.68 -8.59 -0.57
CA LEU A 46 1.77 -8.61 0.90
C LEU A 46 0.63 -7.83 1.54
N ALA A 47 0.29 -6.65 1.01
CA ALA A 47 -0.89 -5.93 1.48
C ALA A 47 -2.18 -6.74 1.24
N SER A 48 -2.29 -7.46 0.13
CA SER A 48 -3.44 -8.33 -0.17
C SER A 48 -3.55 -9.52 0.80
N VAL A 49 -2.40 -10.07 1.25
CA VAL A 49 -2.34 -11.09 2.31
C VAL A 49 -2.87 -10.52 3.63
N GLU A 50 -2.41 -9.34 4.03
CA GLU A 50 -2.87 -8.69 5.26
C GLU A 50 -4.38 -8.34 5.20
N LEU A 51 -4.89 -7.88 4.06
CA LEU A 51 -6.34 -7.70 3.85
C LEU A 51 -7.12 -9.00 4.01
N ALA A 52 -6.63 -10.10 3.42
CA ALA A 52 -7.27 -11.39 3.52
C ALA A 52 -7.31 -11.91 4.98
N ARG A 53 -6.32 -11.51 5.80
CA ARG A 53 -6.28 -11.76 7.25
C ARG A 53 -7.15 -10.81 8.07
N GLY A 54 -7.64 -9.71 7.49
CA GLY A 54 -8.36 -8.66 8.20
C GLY A 54 -7.47 -7.64 8.91
N ASN A 55 -6.17 -7.62 8.60
CA ASN A 55 -5.20 -6.68 9.16
C ASN A 55 -5.13 -5.42 8.29
N TYR A 56 -6.20 -4.62 8.28
CA TYR A 56 -6.33 -3.47 7.37
C TYR A 56 -5.27 -2.39 7.60
N ASP A 57 -4.92 -2.11 8.85
CA ASP A 57 -3.91 -1.10 9.19
C ASP A 57 -2.54 -1.48 8.60
N ALA A 58 -2.14 -2.74 8.75
CA ALA A 58 -0.89 -3.25 8.19
C ALA A 58 -0.88 -3.18 6.65
N ALA A 59 -2.00 -3.54 6.01
CA ALA A 59 -2.14 -3.44 4.55
C ALA A 59 -2.00 -1.99 4.05
N CYS A 60 -2.60 -1.03 4.75
CA CYS A 60 -2.48 0.39 4.44
C CYS A 60 -1.05 0.90 4.60
N GLU A 61 -0.39 0.56 5.71
CA GLU A 61 1.00 0.98 5.95
C GLU A 61 1.96 0.47 4.87
N ILE A 62 1.85 -0.81 4.47
CA ILE A 62 2.67 -1.40 3.41
C ILE A 62 2.53 -0.62 2.10
N LEU A 63 1.29 -0.29 1.72
CA LEU A 63 1.01 0.39 0.47
C LEU A 63 1.38 1.88 0.51
N GLN A 64 1.22 2.53 1.65
CA GLN A 64 1.61 3.93 1.84
C GLN A 64 3.12 4.11 1.78
N GLN A 65 3.87 3.30 2.52
CA GLN A 65 5.33 3.28 2.45
C GLN A 65 5.82 3.02 1.02
N ARG A 66 5.09 2.19 0.27
CA ARG A 66 5.43 1.89 -1.11
C ARG A 66 5.16 3.05 -2.06
N ALA A 67 4.01 3.71 -1.92
CA ALA A 67 3.66 4.89 -2.71
C ALA A 67 4.69 6.01 -2.50
N ASP A 68 5.07 6.27 -1.24
CA ASP A 68 6.04 7.30 -0.89
C ASP A 68 7.44 6.98 -1.46
N LYS A 69 7.85 5.70 -1.48
CA LYS A 69 9.15 5.28 -2.06
C LYS A 69 9.20 5.31 -3.58
N LEU A 70 8.12 4.97 -4.27
CA LEU A 70 8.10 4.89 -5.73
C LEU A 70 7.72 6.22 -6.42
N GLY A 71 7.27 7.23 -5.65
CA GLY A 71 6.71 8.46 -6.23
C GLY A 71 5.48 8.21 -7.10
N VAL A 72 4.88 7.02 -6.98
CA VAL A 72 3.69 6.61 -7.73
C VAL A 72 2.48 7.16 -7.00
N ASP A 73 1.60 7.78 -7.77
CA ASP A 73 0.37 8.39 -7.29
C ASP A 73 -0.37 7.46 -6.32
N LYS A 74 -0.58 7.95 -5.08
CA LYS A 74 -1.33 7.29 -4.00
C LYS A 74 -2.71 6.79 -4.48
N VAL A 75 -3.26 7.38 -5.53
CA VAL A 75 -4.49 6.94 -6.22
C VAL A 75 -4.38 5.52 -6.77
N LEU A 76 -3.23 5.11 -7.31
CA LEU A 76 -3.04 3.75 -7.83
C LEU A 76 -2.98 2.72 -6.69
N ALA A 77 -2.27 3.02 -5.60
CA ALA A 77 -2.24 2.19 -4.40
C ALA A 77 -3.65 2.02 -3.79
N ARG A 78 -4.44 3.10 -3.72
CA ARG A 78 -5.85 3.06 -3.29
C ARG A 78 -6.74 2.24 -4.22
N LYS A 79 -6.53 2.33 -5.54
CA LYS A 79 -7.29 1.54 -6.52
C LYS A 79 -7.01 0.04 -6.36
N ILE A 80 -5.77 -0.31 -6.03
CA ILE A 80 -5.35 -1.68 -5.76
C ILE A 80 -5.99 -2.21 -4.46
N LEU A 81 -6.01 -1.43 -3.37
CA LEU A 81 -6.75 -1.75 -2.14
C LEU A 81 -8.22 -2.00 -2.41
N LYS A 82 -8.88 -1.08 -3.13
CA LYS A 82 -10.29 -1.20 -3.47
C LYS A 82 -10.57 -2.48 -4.26
N ASN A 83 -9.73 -2.80 -5.23
CA ASN A 83 -9.91 -3.99 -6.06
C ASN A 83 -9.64 -5.29 -5.28
N ALA A 84 -8.66 -5.30 -4.37
CA ALA A 84 -8.37 -6.45 -3.52
C ALA A 84 -9.53 -6.77 -2.57
N LEU A 85 -10.14 -5.74 -1.96
CA LEU A 85 -11.32 -5.88 -1.10
C LEU A 85 -12.54 -6.42 -1.87
N ILE A 86 -12.83 -5.83 -3.03
CA ILE A 86 -13.90 -6.30 -3.92
C ILE A 86 -13.67 -7.77 -4.29
N ALA A 87 -12.43 -8.16 -4.61
CA ALA A 87 -12.09 -9.53 -4.99
C ALA A 87 -12.23 -10.54 -3.82
N THR A 88 -12.00 -10.09 -2.57
CA THR A 88 -12.18 -10.94 -1.39
C THR A 88 -13.64 -11.10 -0.93
N HIS A 89 -14.63 -10.54 -1.66
CA HIS A 89 -16.07 -10.62 -1.32
C HIS A 89 -16.45 -10.05 0.06
N ARG A 90 -15.57 -9.27 0.68
CA ARG A 90 -15.79 -8.63 1.98
C ARG A 90 -16.36 -7.23 1.78
N SER A 91 -17.52 -7.14 1.14
CA SER A 91 -18.15 -5.87 0.71
C SER A 91 -18.30 -4.85 1.84
N ASN A 92 -18.54 -5.29 3.07
CA ASN A 92 -18.69 -4.41 4.24
C ASN A 92 -17.37 -3.75 4.66
N ASP A 93 -16.25 -4.43 4.45
CA ASP A 93 -14.93 -3.93 4.86
C ASP A 93 -14.36 -2.95 3.83
N ALA A 94 -14.92 -2.96 2.62
CA ALA A 94 -14.56 -2.02 1.57
C ALA A 94 -14.99 -0.59 1.90
N ASP A 95 -16.14 -0.44 2.56
CA ASP A 95 -16.66 0.85 3.01
C ASP A 95 -15.87 1.35 4.23
N GLU A 96 -15.59 0.48 5.21
CA GLU A 96 -14.75 0.83 6.37
C GLU A 96 -13.33 1.25 5.96
N LEU A 97 -12.73 0.55 5.00
CA LEU A 97 -11.44 0.96 4.44
C LEU A 97 -11.55 2.27 3.65
N HIS A 98 -12.68 2.55 2.99
CA HIS A 98 -12.88 3.81 2.27
C HIS A 98 -12.81 4.99 3.23
N ASP A 99 -13.53 4.90 4.35
CA ASP A 99 -13.53 5.90 5.40
C ASP A 99 -12.13 6.04 6.01
N ARG A 100 -11.47 4.92 6.29
CA ARG A 100 -10.12 4.93 6.87
C ARG A 100 -9.05 5.52 5.95
N LEU A 101 -9.14 5.22 4.65
CA LEU A 101 -8.27 5.83 3.64
C LEU A 101 -8.56 7.33 3.50
N ALA A 102 -9.82 7.76 3.62
CA ALA A 102 -10.16 9.18 3.61
C ALA A 102 -9.59 9.92 4.84
N GLU A 103 -9.69 9.32 6.03
CA GLU A 103 -9.09 9.85 7.26
C GLU A 103 -7.56 9.96 7.17
N LEU A 104 -6.88 8.91 6.70
CA LEU A 104 -5.44 8.92 6.47
C LEU A 104 -5.03 10.00 5.45
N ASN A 105 -5.84 10.25 4.43
CA ASN A 105 -5.56 11.32 3.47
C ASN A 105 -5.73 12.70 4.09
N ALA A 106 -6.80 12.94 4.83
CA ALA A 106 -7.02 14.20 5.53
C ALA A 106 -5.85 14.49 6.50
N ALA A 107 -5.43 13.49 7.28
CA ALA A 107 -4.31 13.62 8.20
C ALA A 107 -2.97 13.85 7.49
N ASN A 108 -2.79 13.31 6.28
CA ASN A 108 -1.54 13.47 5.53
C ASN A 108 -1.50 14.79 4.74
N ASP A 109 -2.64 15.26 4.21
CA ASP A 109 -2.78 16.59 3.61
C ASP A 109 -2.55 17.68 4.67
N ASP A 110 -3.08 17.48 5.89
CA ASP A 110 -2.83 18.36 7.04
C ASP A 110 -1.34 18.36 7.43
N ASN A 111 -0.68 17.20 7.38
CA ASN A 111 0.75 17.08 7.68
C ASN A 111 1.61 17.73 6.57
N GLU A 112 1.24 17.58 5.30
CA GLU A 112 1.94 18.21 4.18
C GLU A 112 1.78 19.74 4.20
N TYR A 113 0.60 20.26 4.56
CA TYR A 113 0.37 21.69 4.83
C TYR A 113 1.21 22.20 6.02
N LEU A 114 1.30 21.45 7.12
CA LEU A 114 2.11 21.82 8.28
C LEU A 114 3.61 21.78 7.98
N GLN A 115 4.08 20.82 7.19
CA GLN A 115 5.47 20.72 6.75
C GLN A 115 5.83 21.85 5.77
N GLN A 116 4.94 22.19 4.82
CA GLN A 116 5.15 23.33 3.92
C GLN A 116 5.08 24.67 4.66
N SER A 117 4.15 24.81 5.61
CA SER A 117 4.05 25.99 6.49
C SER A 117 5.32 26.16 7.33
N HIS A 118 5.80 25.12 8.01
CA HIS A 118 7.07 25.18 8.74
C HIS A 118 8.27 25.48 7.84
N LYS A 119 8.27 25.01 6.59
CA LYS A 119 9.32 25.35 5.62
C LYS A 119 9.27 26.81 5.18
N PHE A 120 8.08 27.42 5.13
CA PHE A 120 7.89 28.83 4.76
C PHE A 120 8.14 29.79 5.93
N PHE A 121 7.77 29.40 7.16
CA PHE A 121 7.93 30.21 8.37
C PHE A 121 9.21 29.90 9.16
N GLY A 122 9.89 28.77 8.90
CA GLY A 122 11.08 28.30 9.62
C GLY A 122 12.43 28.85 9.13
N THR A 123 12.44 29.74 8.13
CA THR A 123 13.65 30.50 7.71
C THR A 123 13.56 32.00 8.03
N GLY A 124 12.51 32.43 8.74
CA GLY A 124 12.41 33.78 9.28
C GLY A 124 13.39 33.96 10.43
N ASP A 125 14.61 34.39 10.13
CA ASP A 125 15.61 34.85 11.10
C ASP A 125 14.96 35.88 12.05
N PRO A 126 14.80 35.60 13.36
CA PRO A 126 14.17 36.52 14.30
C PRO A 126 15.06 37.72 14.69
N ARG A 127 16.01 38.13 13.82
CA ARG A 127 16.97 39.21 14.08
C ARG A 127 16.76 40.50 13.27
N LEU A 128 15.59 40.70 12.70
CA LEU A 128 15.21 41.98 12.08
C LEU A 128 13.91 42.54 12.67
N LEU A 129 13.95 42.88 13.97
CA LEU A 129 13.12 43.91 14.59
C LEU A 129 14.03 44.77 15.49
#